data_AF-A0A973D198-F1
#
_entry.id   AF-A0A973D198-F1
#
_cell.length_a   1.000
_cell.length_b   1.000
_cell.length_c   1.000
_cell.angle_alpha   90.00
_cell.angle_beta   90.00
_cell.angle_gamma   90.00
#
_symmetry.space_group_name_H-M   'P 1'
#
loop_
_entity.id
_entity.type
_entity.pdbx_description
1 polymer ?
#
loop_
_entity_poly.entity_id
_entity_poly.type
_entity_poly.pdbx_seq_one_letter_code
_entity_poly.pdbx_strand_id
1 'polypeptide(L)' 'MAETHITRCPHCQTTFRLRLEQLAAAKGAVRCGSCLQVFKAADHLVSDTKKAAKAKKI' A
#
# COMPACT_ATOMS: atom_id res chain seq x y z
N MET A 1 -6.19 10.98 -15.12
CA MET A 1 -7.18 10.28 -14.26
C MET A 1 -6.42 9.69 -13.09
N ALA A 2 -6.72 10.08 -11.84
CA ALA A 2 -5.92 9.68 -10.69
C ALA A 2 -6.12 8.18 -10.37
N GLU A 3 -5.10 7.37 -10.63
CA GLU A 3 -5.07 5.94 -10.34
C GLU A 3 -5.06 5.70 -8.83
N THR A 4 -6.26 5.45 -8.29
CA THR A 4 -6.44 5.19 -6.87
C THR A 4 -6.41 3.68 -6.65
N HIS A 5 -5.45 3.23 -5.84
CA HIS A 5 -5.27 1.84 -5.49
C HIS A 5 -5.78 1.56 -4.08
N ILE A 6 -6.23 0.32 -3.85
CA ILE A 6 -6.65 -0.13 -2.53
C ILE A 6 -5.46 -0.77 -1.83
N THR A 7 -5.26 -0.50 -0.55
CA THR A 7 -4.26 -1.19 0.29
C THR A 7 -4.89 -1.65 1.58
N ARG A 8 -4.34 -2.72 2.16
CA ARG A 8 -4.77 -3.25 3.45
C ARG A 8 -3.64 -3.14 4.46
N CYS A 9 -3.94 -2.53 5.60
CA CYS A 9 -2.98 -2.43 6.70
C CYS A 9 -2.73 -3.82 7.32
N PRO A 10 -1.47 -4.27 7.47
CA PRO A 10 -1.18 -5.57 8.08
C PRO A 10 -1.40 -5.60 9.60
N HIS A 11 -1.51 -4.44 10.26
CA HIS A 11 -1.66 -4.35 11.72
C HIS A 11 -3.12 -4.38 12.17
N CYS A 12 -3.96 -3.52 11.59
CA CYS A 12 -5.38 -3.41 11.96
C CYS A 12 -6.34 -3.95 10.89
N GLN A 13 -5.81 -4.44 9.77
CA GLN A 13 -6.60 -5.00 8.65
C GLN A 13 -7.55 -4.00 7.98
N THR A 14 -7.49 -2.71 8.34
CA THR A 14 -8.19 -1.61 7.67
C THR A 14 -7.78 -1.54 6.21
N THR A 15 -8.78 -1.43 5.36
CA THR A 15 -8.60 -1.26 3.91
C THR A 15 -8.86 0.19 3.54
N PHE A 16 -7.97 0.81 2.78
CA PHE A 16 -8.10 2.21 2.41
C PHE A 16 -7.54 2.48 1.01
N ARG A 17 -8.04 3.56 0.41
CA ARG A 17 -7.71 3.99 -0.95
C ARG A 17 -6.60 5.04 -0.91
N LEU A 18 -5.58 4.86 -1.74
CA LEU A 18 -4.47 5.79 -1.88
C LEU A 18 -4.01 5.90 -3.32
N ARG A 19 -3.52 7.07 -3.69
CA ARG A 19 -3.01 7.34 -5.04
C ARG A 19 -1.57 6.86 -5.16
N LEU A 20 -1.22 6.23 -6.28
CA LEU A 20 0.16 5.78 -6.51
C LEU A 20 1.15 6.95 -6.51
N GLU A 21 0.72 8.13 -6.95
CA GLU A 21 1.53 9.36 -6.89
C GLU A 21 1.98 9.69 -5.45
N GLN A 22 1.07 9.53 -4.47
CA GLN A 22 1.37 9.75 -3.06
C GLN A 22 2.27 8.66 -2.49
N LEU A 23 2.07 7.42 -2.94
CA LEU A 23 2.90 6.30 -2.56
C LEU A 23 4.33 6.44 -3.12
N ALA A 24 4.47 6.91 -4.36
CA ALA A 24 5.76 7.18 -5.00
C ALA A 24 6.51 8.30 -4.28
N ALA A 25 5.83 9.41 -3.94
CA ALA A 25 6.42 10.49 -3.15
C ALA A 25 6.93 10.02 -1.79
N ALA A 26 6.23 9.07 -1.16
CA ALA A 26 6.59 8.51 0.15
C ALA A 26 7.50 7.27 0.08
N LYS A 27 8.14 7.00 -1.08
CA LYS A 27 9.00 5.81 -1.29
C LYS A 27 8.31 4.48 -0.91
N GLY A 28 7.00 4.38 -1.12
CA GLY A 28 6.24 3.17 -0.82
C GLY A 28 5.77 3.01 0.63
N ALA A 29 6.16 3.93 1.54
CA ALA A 29 5.75 3.88 2.95
C ALA A 29 4.51 4.76 3.21
N VAL A 30 3.52 4.25 3.93
CA VAL A 30 2.32 5.02 4.32
C VAL A 30 1.98 4.77 5.78
N ARG A 31 1.33 5.75 6.39
CA ARG A 31 0.79 5.64 7.74
C ARG A 31 -0.69 5.26 7.69
N CYS A 32 -1.08 4.22 8.41
CA CYS A 32 -2.48 3.82 8.52
C CYS A 32 -3.29 4.89 9.28
N GLY A 33 -4.41 5.34 8.73
CA GLY A 33 -5.30 6.29 9.41
C GLY A 33 -6.04 5.72 10.63
N SER A 34 -6.19 4.38 10.74
CA SER A 34 -6.86 3.75 11.90
C SER A 34 -5.90 3.48 13.07
N CYS A 35 -4.78 2.81 12.81
CA CYS A 35 -3.86 2.38 13.88
C CYS A 35 -2.58 3.22 13.96
N LEU A 36 -2.42 4.18 13.05
CA LEU A 36 -1.27 5.09 12.99
C LEU A 36 0.09 4.39 12.77
N GLN A 37 0.08 3.10 12.45
CA GLN A 37 1.28 2.33 12.11
C GLN A 37 1.78 2.66 10.70
N VAL A 38 3.10 2.75 10.55
CA VAL A 38 3.75 2.97 9.27
C VAL A 38 4.11 1.62 8.67
N PHE A 39 3.70 1.40 7.42
CA PHE A 39 3.98 0.16 6.70
C PHE A 39 4.21 0.46 5.21
N LYS A 40 4.79 -0.51 4.48
CA LYS A 40 4.99 -0.37 3.04
C LYS A 40 3.71 -0.72 2.29
N ALA A 41 2.93 0.29 1.90
CA ALA A 41 1.73 0.06 1.10
C ALA A 41 2.05 -0.61 -0.24
N ALA A 42 3.23 -0.37 -0.82
CA ALA A 42 3.64 -0.98 -2.08
C ALA A 42 3.64 -2.52 -2.09
N ASP A 43 3.92 -3.16 -0.94
CA ASP A 43 3.88 -4.63 -0.78
C ASP A 43 2.48 -5.16 -0.41
N HIS A 44 1.55 -4.27 -0.06
CA HIS A 44 0.21 -4.61 0.45
C HIS A 44 -0.91 -3.95 -0.37
N LEU A 45 -0.64 -3.63 -1.64
CA LEU A 45 -1.62 -3.17 -2.61
C LEU A 45 -2.58 -4.33 -2.96
N VAL A 46 -3.86 -4.13 -2.67
CA VAL A 46 -4.97 -4.99 -3.06
C VAL A 46 -5.40 -4.56 -4.46
N SER A 47 -4.56 -4.85 -5.45
CA SER A 47 -4.93 -4.76 -6.86
C SER A 47 -5.48 -6.11 -7.29
N ASP A 48 -6.62 -6.10 -7.98
CA ASP A 48 -7.34 -7.28 -8.50
C ASP A 48 -6.47 -8.18 -9.42
N THR A 49 -5.30 -7.72 -9.84
CA THR A 49 -4.35 -8.49 -10.65
C THR A 49 -3.01 -8.69 -9.92
N LYS A 50 -3.00 -9.64 -8.98
CA LYS A 50 -1.98 -10.72 -8.90
C LYS A 50 -0.54 -10.36 -9.33
N LYS A 51 0.11 -9.31 -8.80
CA LYS A 51 1.55 -9.04 -9.08
C LYS A 51 2.19 -7.98 -8.16
N ALA A 52 2.19 -8.19 -6.84
CA ALA A 52 3.01 -7.37 -5.93
C ALA A 52 3.49 -8.19 -4.73
N ALA A 53 4.19 -9.30 -5.00
CA ALA A 53 4.92 -10.06 -3.98
C ALA A 53 6.11 -10.76 -4.63
N LYS A 54 7.10 -9.98 -5.09
CA LYS A 54 8.41 -10.54 -5.44
C LYS A 54 9.56 -9.55 -5.23
N ALA A 55 9.62 -8.95 -4.05
CA ALA A 55 10.88 -8.44 -3.50
C ALA A 55 11.50 -9.52 -2.59
N LYS A 56 11.80 -10.69 -3.18
CA LYS A 56 12.63 -11.71 -2.50
C LYS A 56 13.90 -11.90 -3.32
N LYS A 57 14.85 -11.01 -2.98
CA LYS A 57 16.31 -11.13 -3.02
C LYS A 57 16.81 -12.47 -3.58
N ILE A 58 17.51 -12.43 -4.72
CA ILE A 58 18.41 -13.50 -5.18
C ILE A 58 19.83 -13.11 -4.81
#